data_AF-A0A2J7QUR8-F1
#
_entry.id   AF-A0A2J7QUR8-F1
#
_cell.length_a   1.000
_cell.length_b   1.000
_cell.length_c   1.000
_cell.angle_alpha   90.00
_cell.angle_beta   90.00
_cell.angle_gamma   90.00
#
_symmetry.space_group_name_H-M   'P 1'
#
loop_
_entity.id
_entity.type
_entity.pdbx_description
1 polymer ?
#
loop_
_entity_poly.entity_id
_entity_poly.type
_entity_poly.pdbx_seq_one_letter_code
_entity_poly.pdbx_strand_id
1 'polypeptide(L)'
;MSSRILHPCSNKNCVAKNGPQQYFSYFYYYYYYYYYYYYYYYIRCQENYIFSHCAKLLALVRNITFSFSSLNCLFRLYTALVRSKLEHASVVWNSITSTDANKRERIQQRFAALSFNRLYPQVHYSHSLALEELKLHTLRTRRHRLDDLFLIQVYFGSKFCPSVLEIVGLQVPALYSRDFALFNVCSSSKNSPSARCAAAANVVCRDADVFGARKILPKRF
;
A
#
# COMPACT_ATOMS: atom_id res chain seq x y z
N MET A 1 86.78 23.83 -16.57
CA MET A 1 86.61 24.72 -17.73
C MET A 1 85.17 24.60 -18.21
N SER A 2 84.43 25.72 -18.17
CA SER A 2 83.08 25.97 -18.75
C SER A 2 81.91 25.12 -18.22
N SER A 3 80.74 25.65 -17.82
CA SER A 3 80.13 26.97 -18.05
C SER A 3 78.94 27.18 -17.10
N ARG A 4 78.67 28.44 -16.70
CA ARG A 4 77.38 29.19 -16.76
C ARG A 4 76.08 28.51 -16.23
N ILE A 5 75.14 29.11 -15.48
CA ILE A 5 74.57 30.47 -15.44
C ILE A 5 73.49 30.52 -14.31
N LEU A 6 73.40 31.65 -13.58
CA LEU A 6 72.25 32.33 -12.91
C LEU A 6 71.24 31.59 -11.96
N HIS A 7 71.15 32.11 -10.71
CA HIS A 7 69.92 32.20 -9.87
C HIS A 7 68.87 33.15 -10.53
N PRO A 8 67.58 33.33 -10.09
CA PRO A 8 66.79 32.77 -8.98
C PRO A 8 65.26 32.46 -9.28
N CYS A 9 64.53 32.01 -8.24
CA CYS A 9 63.10 32.31 -7.92
C CYS A 9 61.88 31.59 -8.56
N SER A 10 61.11 30.94 -7.67
CA SER A 10 59.64 30.99 -7.49
C SER A 10 58.72 29.94 -8.17
N ASN A 11 58.06 29.11 -7.34
CA ASN A 11 56.64 28.76 -7.50
C ASN A 11 56.09 28.17 -6.16
N LYS A 12 55.47 28.97 -5.29
CA LYS A 12 54.01 29.13 -5.10
C LYS A 12 53.20 27.84 -4.94
N ASN A 13 52.74 27.65 -3.70
CA ASN A 13 51.38 27.27 -3.28
C ASN A 13 50.77 25.96 -3.83
N CYS A 14 50.91 24.88 -3.06
CA CYS A 14 49.93 23.78 -3.07
C CYS A 14 48.83 24.07 -2.03
N VAL A 15 47.83 24.85 -2.43
CA VAL A 15 46.54 24.93 -1.73
C VAL A 15 45.73 23.70 -2.14
N ALA A 16 45.36 22.86 -1.17
CA ALA A 16 44.43 21.76 -1.36
C ALA A 16 43.08 22.31 -1.86
N LYS A 17 42.80 22.10 -3.15
CA LYS A 17 41.50 22.41 -3.76
C LYS A 17 40.49 21.34 -3.34
N ASN A 18 39.75 21.58 -2.26
CA ASN A 18 38.46 20.92 -2.04
C ASN A 18 37.49 21.42 -3.12
N GLY A 19 37.25 20.59 -4.13
CA GLY A 19 36.53 20.96 -5.35
C GLY A 19 34.99 21.00 -5.24
N PRO A 20 34.31 21.56 -6.26
CA PRO A 20 32.85 21.74 -6.32
C PRO A 20 32.02 20.43 -6.28
N GLN A 21 32.63 19.26 -6.49
CA GLN A 21 31.94 17.97 -6.48
C GLN A 21 31.35 17.59 -5.10
N GLN A 22 31.97 18.01 -4.00
CA GLN A 22 31.47 17.72 -2.66
C GLN A 22 30.15 18.45 -2.39
N TYR A 23 30.06 19.74 -2.77
CA TYR A 23 28.86 20.55 -2.59
C TYR A 23 27.66 20.05 -3.39
N PHE A 24 27.87 19.59 -4.64
CA PHE A 24 26.81 18.97 -5.44
C PHE A 24 26.26 17.69 -4.78
N SER A 25 27.13 16.84 -4.23
CA SER A 25 26.73 15.62 -3.52
C SER A 25 25.89 15.94 -2.27
N TYR A 26 26.29 16.94 -1.49
CA TYR A 26 25.51 17.38 -0.32
C TYR A 26 24.16 17.97 -0.71
N PHE A 27 24.07 18.77 -1.79
CA PHE A 27 22.80 19.30 -2.28
C PHE A 27 21.84 18.19 -2.71
N TYR A 28 22.32 17.19 -3.46
CA TYR A 28 21.52 16.03 -3.84
C TYR A 28 21.06 15.22 -2.63
N TYR A 29 21.95 15.01 -1.65
CA TYR A 29 21.61 14.30 -0.42
C TYR A 29 20.52 15.03 0.38
N TYR A 30 20.66 16.35 0.57
CA TYR A 30 19.66 17.16 1.27
C TYR A 30 18.32 17.18 0.53
N TYR A 31 18.33 17.31 -0.80
CA TYR A 31 17.12 17.27 -1.60
C TYR A 31 16.41 15.92 -1.48
N TYR A 32 17.16 14.82 -1.58
CA TYR A 32 16.62 13.46 -1.45
C TYR A 32 16.06 13.21 -0.05
N TYR A 33 16.77 13.63 0.99
CA TYR A 33 16.32 13.52 2.38
C TYR A 33 15.05 14.34 2.63
N TYR A 34 15.00 15.57 2.12
CA TYR A 34 13.81 16.42 2.22
C TYR A 34 12.60 15.81 1.52
N TYR A 35 12.81 15.29 0.30
CA TYR A 35 11.74 14.63 -0.47
C TYR A 35 11.23 13.38 0.25
N TYR A 36 12.13 12.55 0.78
CA TYR A 36 11.77 11.37 1.55
C TYR A 36 11.00 11.73 2.83
N TYR A 37 11.45 12.74 3.57
CA TYR A 37 10.78 13.21 4.78
C TYR A 37 9.39 13.77 4.48
N TYR A 38 9.27 14.59 3.43
CA TYR A 38 7.99 15.14 2.98
C TYR A 38 7.01 14.04 2.58
N TYR A 39 7.47 13.05 1.81
CA TYR A 39 6.67 11.91 1.39
C TYR A 39 6.22 11.06 2.58
N TYR A 40 7.12 10.77 3.53
CA TYR A 40 6.78 10.02 4.74
C TYR A 40 5.79 10.77 5.62
N TYR A 41 5.99 12.08 5.80
CA TYR A 41 5.07 12.95 6.54
C TYR A 41 3.69 12.97 5.87
N TYR A 42 3.65 13.13 4.54
CA TYR A 42 2.41 13.13 3.77
C TYR A 42 1.62 11.84 3.93
N ILE A 43 2.27 10.67 3.80
CA ILE A 43 1.63 9.36 4.03
C ILE A 43 1.03 9.29 5.43
N ARG A 44 1.80 9.66 6.45
CA ARG A 44 1.37 9.58 7.84
C ARG A 44 0.21 10.53 8.14
N CYS A 45 0.25 11.75 7.59
CA CYS A 45 -0.85 12.70 7.69
C CYS A 45 -2.11 12.17 7.01
N GLN A 46 -1.98 11.59 5.82
CA GLN A 46 -3.08 11.03 5.07
C GLN A 46 -3.76 9.88 5.82
N GLU A 47 -2.99 8.98 6.44
CA GLU A 47 -3.55 7.90 7.26
C GLU A 47 -4.35 8.40 8.46
N ASN A 48 -3.80 9.39 9.19
CA ASN A 48 -4.49 10.01 10.32
C ASN A 48 -5.76 10.77 9.88
N TYR A 49 -5.69 11.46 8.74
CA TYR A 49 -6.84 12.13 8.13
C TYR A 49 -7.94 11.13 7.80
N ILE A 50 -7.62 10.05 7.07
CA ILE A 50 -8.58 8.99 6.72
C ILE A 50 -9.18 8.38 7.98
N PHE A 51 -8.38 8.07 9.00
CA PHE A 51 -8.87 7.50 10.26
C PHE A 51 -9.88 8.43 10.94
N SER A 52 -9.50 9.70 11.16
CA SER A 52 -10.36 10.66 11.84
C SER A 52 -11.66 10.93 11.07
N HIS A 53 -11.58 11.01 9.75
CA HIS A 53 -12.73 11.19 8.88
C HIS A 53 -13.68 9.99 8.91
N CYS A 54 -13.14 8.77 8.80
CA CYS A 54 -13.93 7.55 8.87
C CYS A 54 -14.57 7.35 10.25
N ALA A 55 -13.90 7.73 11.34
CA ALA A 55 -14.46 7.68 12.68
C ALA A 55 -15.68 8.62 12.82
N LYS A 56 -15.61 9.83 12.25
CA LYS A 56 -16.73 10.77 12.20
C LYS A 56 -17.89 10.22 11.36
N LEU A 57 -17.59 9.65 10.17
CA LEU A 57 -18.61 9.01 9.34
C LEU A 57 -19.28 7.82 10.04
N LEU A 58 -18.53 7.01 10.78
CA LEU A 58 -19.11 5.91 11.55
C LEU A 58 -20.04 6.40 12.66
N ALA A 59 -19.67 7.47 13.36
CA ALA A 59 -20.53 8.12 14.35
C ALA A 59 -21.81 8.67 13.70
N LEU A 60 -21.69 9.30 12.52
CA LEU A 60 -22.84 9.75 11.73
C LEU A 60 -23.75 8.58 11.36
N VAL A 61 -23.20 7.49 10.81
CA VAL A 61 -23.96 6.28 10.48
C VAL A 61 -24.69 5.75 11.72
N ARG A 62 -24.01 5.66 12.86
CA ARG A 62 -24.62 5.23 14.13
C ARG A 62 -25.82 6.10 14.51
N ASN A 63 -25.69 7.42 14.41
CA ASN A 63 -26.71 8.38 14.81
C ASN A 63 -27.91 8.36 13.86
N ILE A 64 -27.68 8.37 12.55
CA ILE A 64 -28.75 8.30 11.54
C ILE A 64 -29.50 6.98 11.65
N THR A 65 -28.78 5.87 11.86
CA THR A 65 -29.38 4.54 11.99
C THR A 65 -29.87 4.24 13.40
N PHE A 66 -29.89 5.21 14.32
CA PHE A 66 -30.37 4.97 15.68
C PHE A 66 -31.88 4.68 15.70
N SER A 67 -32.66 5.38 14.87
CA SER A 67 -34.10 5.19 14.76
C SER A 67 -34.51 4.06 13.80
N PHE A 68 -33.60 3.57 12.96
CA PHE A 68 -33.88 2.52 11.98
C PHE A 68 -33.36 1.16 12.46
N SER A 69 -34.24 0.16 12.49
CA SER A 69 -33.89 -1.20 12.93
C SER A 69 -33.32 -2.09 11.81
N SER A 70 -33.24 -1.60 10.57
CA SER A 70 -32.82 -2.44 9.44
C SER A 70 -31.29 -2.53 9.34
N LEU A 71 -30.78 -3.73 9.66
CA LEU A 71 -29.36 -4.05 9.53
C LEU A 71 -28.84 -3.84 8.11
N ASN A 72 -29.63 -4.19 7.09
CA ASN A 72 -29.28 -3.97 5.69
C ASN A 72 -28.98 -2.49 5.38
N CYS A 73 -29.73 -1.56 5.97
CA CYS A 73 -29.48 -0.13 5.78
C CYS A 73 -28.16 0.29 6.41
N LEU A 74 -27.90 -0.18 7.64
CA LEU A 74 -26.66 0.08 8.36
C LEU A 74 -25.43 -0.45 7.59
N PHE A 75 -25.52 -1.64 7.00
CA PHE A 75 -24.47 -2.19 6.13
C PHE A 75 -24.27 -1.40 4.85
N ARG A 76 -25.36 -0.98 4.18
CA ARG A 76 -25.28 -0.17 2.95
C ARG A 76 -24.62 1.17 3.23
N LEU A 77 -25.01 1.85 4.32
CA LEU A 77 -24.42 3.12 4.73
C LEU A 77 -22.94 2.97 5.09
N TYR A 78 -22.58 1.94 5.86
CA TYR A 78 -21.18 1.65 6.16
C TYR A 78 -20.37 1.39 4.89
N THR A 79 -20.91 0.57 3.98
CA THR A 79 -20.24 0.21 2.72
C THR A 79 -20.03 1.45 1.84
N ALA A 80 -21.05 2.28 1.69
CA ALA A 80 -21.01 3.46 0.83
C ALA A 80 -20.12 4.58 1.40
N LEU A 81 -20.14 4.82 2.71
CA LEU A 81 -19.48 5.98 3.31
C LEU A 81 -18.13 5.65 3.94
N VAL A 82 -18.09 4.63 4.81
CA VAL A 82 -16.92 4.33 5.64
C VAL A 82 -15.97 3.40 4.90
N ARG A 83 -16.48 2.27 4.39
CA ARG A 83 -15.68 1.26 3.70
C ARG A 83 -15.05 1.81 2.43
N SER A 84 -15.80 2.57 1.63
CA SER A 84 -15.28 3.20 0.40
C SER A 84 -14.06 4.08 0.69
N LYS A 85 -14.07 4.84 1.79
CA LYS A 85 -12.93 5.66 2.24
C LYS A 85 -11.78 4.82 2.81
N LEU A 86 -12.09 3.75 3.55
CA LEU A 86 -11.08 2.82 4.07
C LEU A 86 -10.38 2.01 2.98
N GLU A 87 -11.02 1.76 1.85
CA GLU A 87 -10.45 0.99 0.73
C GLU A 87 -9.90 1.89 -0.40
N HIS A 88 -10.15 3.20 -0.31
CA HIS A 88 -9.70 4.18 -1.30
C HIS A 88 -8.19 4.18 -1.46
N ALA A 89 -7.75 4.08 -2.72
CA ALA A 89 -6.35 4.09 -3.13
C ALA A 89 -5.47 3.16 -2.27
N SER A 90 -6.04 2.05 -1.79
CA SER A 90 -5.38 1.09 -0.91
C SER A 90 -4.13 0.47 -1.54
N VAL A 91 -4.11 0.27 -2.86
CA VAL A 91 -2.92 -0.19 -3.58
C VAL A 91 -1.70 0.70 -3.27
N VAL A 92 -1.89 2.02 -3.33
CA VAL A 92 -0.83 3.02 -3.13
C VAL A 92 -0.57 3.25 -1.63
N TRP A 93 -1.63 3.41 -0.83
CA TRP A 93 -1.56 3.89 0.56
C TRP A 93 -1.86 2.82 1.60
N ASN A 94 -1.69 1.55 1.29
CA ASN A 94 -1.83 0.52 2.31
C ASN A 94 -0.60 0.56 3.22
N SER A 95 -0.84 1.18 4.37
CA SER A 95 0.01 1.31 5.54
C SER A 95 0.96 0.13 5.73
N ILE A 96 2.26 0.41 5.67
CA ILE A 96 3.33 -0.56 5.78
C ILE A 96 3.49 -1.07 7.22
N THR A 97 3.08 -0.28 8.22
CA THR A 97 3.22 -0.63 9.64
C THR A 97 2.01 -1.42 10.14
N SER A 98 2.27 -2.38 11.04
CA SER A 98 1.23 -3.12 11.75
C SER A 98 0.36 -2.19 12.59
N THR A 99 0.93 -1.11 13.15
CA THR A 99 0.22 -0.12 13.97
C THR A 99 -0.86 0.59 13.18
N ASP A 100 -0.56 1.07 11.97
CA ASP A 100 -1.52 1.85 11.18
C ASP A 100 -2.56 0.94 10.52
N ALA A 101 -2.17 -0.29 10.14
CA ALA A 101 -3.11 -1.32 9.73
C ALA A 101 -4.14 -1.63 10.85
N ASN A 102 -3.68 -1.78 12.09
CA ASN A 102 -4.54 -2.01 13.25
C ASN A 102 -5.44 -0.81 13.56
N LYS A 103 -4.95 0.43 13.40
CA LYS A 103 -5.79 1.63 13.55
C LYS A 103 -6.96 1.62 12.56
N ARG A 104 -6.73 1.25 11.30
CA ARG A 104 -7.80 1.15 10.30
C ARG A 104 -8.76 0.00 10.61
N GLU A 105 -8.25 -1.14 11.06
CA GLU A 105 -9.07 -2.28 11.50
C GLU A 105 -9.98 -1.91 12.68
N ARG A 106 -9.53 -1.04 13.61
CA ARG A 106 -10.36 -0.56 14.73
C ARG A 106 -11.66 0.13 14.27
N ILE A 107 -11.67 0.76 13.09
CA ILE A 107 -12.89 1.37 12.55
C ILE A 107 -13.89 0.27 12.16
N GLN A 108 -13.41 -0.79 11.50
CA GLN A 108 -14.24 -1.96 11.21
C GLN A 108 -14.70 -2.66 12.49
N GLN A 109 -13.83 -2.83 13.49
CA GLN A 109 -14.20 -3.41 14.79
C GLN A 109 -15.33 -2.63 15.47
N ARG A 110 -15.27 -1.29 15.45
CA ARG A 110 -16.34 -0.45 16.00
C ARG A 110 -17.66 -0.63 15.25
N PHE A 111 -17.62 -0.77 13.93
CA PHE A 111 -18.79 -1.07 13.14
C PHE A 111 -19.35 -2.47 13.42
N ALA A 112 -18.46 -3.48 13.51
CA ALA A 112 -18.83 -4.85 13.83
C ALA A 112 -19.48 -4.93 15.21
N ALA A 113 -18.90 -4.30 16.23
CA ALA A 113 -19.48 -4.21 17.57
C ALA A 113 -20.84 -3.51 17.57
N LEU A 114 -20.99 -2.39 16.85
CA LEU A 114 -22.28 -1.71 16.73
C LEU A 114 -23.35 -2.62 16.12
N SER A 115 -23.01 -3.33 15.05
CA SER A 115 -23.93 -4.21 14.33
C SER A 115 -24.28 -5.45 15.14
N PHE A 116 -23.26 -6.07 15.74
CA PHE A 116 -23.39 -7.28 16.55
C PHE A 116 -24.21 -7.03 17.81
N ASN A 117 -23.95 -5.94 18.54
CA ASN A 117 -24.72 -5.61 19.74
C ASN A 117 -26.19 -5.31 19.44
N ARG A 118 -26.52 -4.87 18.22
CA ARG A 118 -27.91 -4.66 17.79
C ARG A 118 -28.62 -5.97 17.45
N LEU A 119 -27.90 -6.95 16.91
CA LEU A 119 -28.45 -8.26 16.55
C LEU A 119 -28.52 -9.20 17.75
N TYR A 120 -27.47 -9.21 18.56
CA TYR A 120 -27.20 -10.20 19.59
C TYR A 120 -26.84 -9.50 20.91
N PRO A 121 -27.77 -8.73 21.51
CA PRO A 121 -27.49 -7.94 22.71
C PRO A 121 -27.08 -8.79 23.92
N GLN A 122 -27.44 -10.08 23.94
CA GLN A 122 -27.18 -11.01 25.04
C GLN A 122 -25.88 -11.82 24.87
N VAL A 123 -25.21 -11.72 23.72
CA VAL A 123 -24.01 -12.51 23.42
C VAL A 123 -22.76 -11.68 23.71
N HIS A 124 -21.77 -12.27 24.39
CA HIS A 124 -20.49 -11.62 24.60
C HIS A 124 -19.80 -11.31 23.26
N TYR A 125 -19.44 -10.05 23.06
CA TYR A 125 -18.79 -9.60 21.85
C TYR A 125 -17.40 -10.23 21.69
N SER A 126 -17.22 -10.97 20.61
CA SER A 126 -15.91 -11.35 20.08
C SER A 126 -15.80 -10.85 18.64
N HIS A 127 -14.67 -10.23 18.30
CA HIS A 127 -14.50 -9.67 16.96
C HIS A 127 -14.52 -10.73 15.86
N SER A 128 -13.94 -11.92 16.09
CA SER A 128 -13.97 -13.00 15.11
C SER A 128 -15.39 -13.49 14.82
N LEU A 129 -16.16 -13.72 15.89
CA LEU A 129 -17.57 -14.12 15.78
C LEU A 129 -18.40 -13.06 15.07
N ALA A 130 -18.20 -11.78 15.42
CA ALA A 130 -18.91 -10.69 14.77
C ALA A 130 -18.61 -10.63 13.27
N LEU A 131 -17.36 -10.86 12.84
CA LEU A 131 -17.02 -10.89 11.43
C LEU A 131 -17.68 -12.06 10.68
N GLU A 132 -17.76 -13.23 11.32
CA GLU A 132 -18.39 -14.43 10.75
C GLU A 132 -19.90 -14.22 10.55
N GLU A 133 -20.59 -13.77 11.59
CA GLU A 133 -22.02 -13.46 11.56
C GLU A 133 -22.36 -12.37 10.54
N LEU A 134 -21.53 -11.33 10.47
CA LEU A 134 -21.71 -10.21 9.56
C LEU A 134 -21.23 -10.53 8.12
N LYS A 135 -20.66 -11.72 7.88
CA LYS A 135 -20.03 -12.14 6.62
C LYS A 135 -19.01 -11.11 6.11
N LEU A 136 -18.26 -10.51 7.03
CA LEU A 136 -17.25 -9.50 6.75
C LEU A 136 -15.84 -10.09 6.86
N HIS A 137 -15.05 -9.94 5.81
CA HIS A 137 -13.61 -10.18 5.91
C HIS A 137 -12.89 -9.02 6.60
N THR A 138 -11.75 -9.30 7.23
CA THR A 138 -10.87 -8.25 7.80
C THR A 138 -10.49 -7.21 6.75
N LEU A 139 -10.23 -5.97 7.17
CA LEU A 139 -9.80 -4.93 6.24
C LEU A 139 -8.47 -5.29 5.58
N ARG A 140 -7.59 -5.99 6.31
CA ARG A 140 -6.34 -6.52 5.75
C ARG A 140 -6.61 -7.46 4.57
N THR A 141 -7.47 -8.46 4.75
CA THR A 141 -7.81 -9.40 3.67
C THR A 141 -8.41 -8.69 2.46
N ARG A 142 -9.30 -7.72 2.69
CA ARG A 142 -9.94 -6.97 1.60
C ARG A 142 -8.96 -6.09 0.83
N ARG A 143 -8.02 -5.43 1.51
CA ARG A 143 -6.96 -4.64 0.85
C ARG A 143 -6.00 -5.53 0.06
N HIS A 144 -5.65 -6.70 0.59
CA HIS A 144 -4.83 -7.67 -0.15
C HIS A 144 -5.53 -8.15 -1.45
N ARG A 145 -6.86 -8.34 -1.39
CA ARG A 145 -7.70 -8.61 -2.57
C ARG A 145 -7.87 -7.42 -3.53
N LEU A 146 -7.45 -6.22 -3.15
CA LEU A 146 -7.43 -5.08 -4.07
C LEU A 146 -6.06 -4.95 -4.74
N ASP A 147 -5.00 -5.38 -4.06
CA ASP A 147 -3.64 -5.42 -4.58
C ASP A 147 -3.51 -6.43 -5.74
N ASP A 148 -4.01 -7.66 -5.57
CA ASP A 148 -4.00 -8.68 -6.62
C ASP A 148 -4.89 -8.29 -7.81
N LEU A 149 -6.13 -7.84 -7.57
CA LEU A 149 -7.07 -7.39 -8.58
C LEU A 149 -6.50 -6.22 -9.38
N PHE A 150 -5.81 -5.29 -8.73
CA PHE A 150 -5.15 -4.18 -9.42
C PHE A 150 -4.11 -4.68 -10.40
N LEU A 151 -3.19 -5.55 -9.98
CA LEU A 151 -2.13 -6.03 -10.85
C LEU A 151 -2.68 -6.86 -12.01
N ILE A 152 -3.59 -7.80 -11.70
CA ILE A 152 -4.26 -8.62 -12.70
C ILE A 152 -4.96 -7.74 -13.74
N GLN A 153 -5.67 -6.69 -13.32
CA GLN A 153 -6.32 -5.73 -14.23
C GLN A 153 -5.33 -4.93 -15.08
N VAL A 154 -4.13 -4.65 -14.58
CA VAL A 154 -3.07 -3.99 -15.36
C VAL A 154 -2.58 -4.91 -16.48
N TYR A 155 -2.28 -6.18 -16.18
CA TYR A 155 -1.84 -7.14 -17.19
C TYR A 155 -2.91 -7.52 -18.20
N PHE A 156 -4.19 -7.52 -17.80
CA PHE A 156 -5.30 -7.66 -18.73
C PHE A 156 -5.59 -6.41 -19.57
N GLY A 157 -4.92 -5.29 -19.32
CA GLY A 157 -5.16 -4.03 -20.03
C GLY A 157 -6.47 -3.32 -19.64
N SER A 158 -7.11 -3.72 -18.53
CA SER A 158 -8.28 -3.01 -17.99
C SER A 158 -7.91 -1.75 -17.19
N LYS A 159 -6.66 -1.66 -16.73
CA LYS A 159 -6.08 -0.48 -16.09
C LYS A 159 -4.78 -0.10 -16.77
N PHE A 160 -4.66 1.17 -17.18
CA PHE A 160 -3.45 1.67 -17.81
C PHE A 160 -2.45 2.13 -16.74
N CYS A 161 -1.38 1.36 -16.54
CA CYS A 161 -0.28 1.72 -15.64
C CYS A 161 1.05 1.12 -16.15
N PRO A 162 1.70 1.77 -17.14
CA PRO A 162 2.90 1.23 -17.77
C PRO A 162 4.07 1.07 -16.80
N SER A 163 4.21 1.97 -15.83
CA SER A 163 5.26 1.89 -14.80
C SER A 163 5.20 0.61 -13.97
N VAL A 164 4.00 0.06 -13.72
CA VAL A 164 3.86 -1.20 -12.99
C VAL A 164 4.30 -2.39 -13.85
N LEU A 165 4.06 -2.35 -15.16
CA LEU A 165 4.52 -3.39 -16.10
C LEU A 165 6.04 -3.38 -16.27
N GLU A 166 6.67 -2.21 -16.18
CA GLU A 166 8.13 -2.08 -16.21
C GLU A 166 8.78 -2.62 -14.92
N ILE A 167 8.13 -2.40 -13.77
CA ILE A 167 8.67 -2.78 -12.45
C ILE A 167 8.39 -4.25 -12.12
N VAL A 168 7.18 -4.73 -12.41
CA VAL A 168 6.78 -6.12 -12.13
C VAL A 168 7.00 -6.92 -13.40
N GLY A 169 7.96 -7.84 -13.37
CA GLY A 169 8.20 -8.77 -14.47
C GLY A 169 7.37 -10.04 -14.34
N LEU A 170 7.10 -10.70 -15.47
CA LEU A 170 6.60 -12.08 -15.45
C LEU A 170 7.76 -13.04 -15.14
N GLN A 171 7.50 -14.00 -14.25
CA GLN A 171 8.43 -15.07 -13.95
C GLN A 171 8.13 -16.24 -14.89
N VAL A 172 9.02 -16.46 -15.87
CA VAL A 172 8.94 -17.61 -16.78
C VAL A 172 9.83 -18.72 -16.21
N PRO A 173 9.26 -19.85 -15.75
CA PRO A 173 10.07 -20.94 -15.23
C PRO A 173 10.94 -21.54 -16.34
N ALA A 174 12.24 -21.64 -16.08
CA ALA A 174 13.21 -22.21 -17.02
C ALA A 174 13.13 -23.76 -17.10
N LEU A 175 12.56 -24.40 -16.08
CA LEU A 175 12.39 -25.85 -15.94
C LEU A 175 11.06 -26.15 -15.24
N TYR A 176 10.58 -27.40 -15.33
CA TYR A 176 9.40 -27.90 -14.60
C TYR A 176 9.58 -27.79 -13.08
N SER A 177 9.34 -26.59 -12.55
CA SER A 177 9.31 -26.29 -11.14
C SER A 177 7.88 -26.39 -10.63
N ARG A 178 7.72 -26.82 -9.37
CA ARG A 178 6.43 -26.73 -8.66
C ARG A 178 6.13 -25.31 -8.17
N ASP A 179 6.98 -24.35 -8.50
CA ASP A 179 6.76 -22.94 -8.18
C ASP A 179 5.88 -22.30 -9.26
N PHE A 180 4.63 -22.02 -8.88
CA PHE A 180 3.61 -21.40 -9.73
C PHE A 180 3.59 -19.87 -9.60
N ALA A 181 4.66 -19.26 -9.08
CA ALA A 181 4.79 -17.81 -9.05
C ALA A 181 4.88 -17.27 -10.48
N LEU A 182 3.91 -16.42 -10.84
CA LEU A 182 3.77 -15.86 -12.19
C LEU A 182 4.40 -14.47 -12.31
N PHE A 183 4.51 -13.74 -11.20
CA PHE A 183 5.12 -12.42 -11.11
C PHE A 183 6.39 -12.44 -10.26
N ASN A 184 7.40 -11.68 -10.69
CA ASN A 184 8.60 -11.48 -9.89
C ASN A 184 8.32 -10.54 -8.71
N VAL A 185 8.69 -10.94 -7.50
CA VAL A 185 8.49 -10.15 -6.28
C VAL A 185 9.82 -9.54 -5.83
N CYS A 186 9.90 -8.21 -5.81
CA CYS A 186 11.07 -7.49 -5.29
C CYS A 186 11.25 -7.75 -3.79
N SER A 187 12.26 -8.55 -3.43
CA SER A 187 12.52 -8.97 -2.04
C SER A 187 13.11 -7.86 -1.15
N SER A 188 13.77 -6.85 -1.75
CA SER A 188 14.35 -5.70 -1.05
C SER A 188 13.30 -4.68 -0.60
N SER A 189 12.14 -4.64 -1.26
CA SER A 189 11.07 -3.66 -1.01
C SER A 189 9.71 -4.31 -0.82
N LYS A 190 9.62 -5.33 0.05
CA LYS A 190 8.40 -6.15 0.27
C LYS A 190 7.12 -5.35 0.56
N ASN A 191 7.28 -4.13 1.05
CA ASN A 191 6.17 -3.25 1.43
C ASN A 191 5.82 -2.21 0.35
N SER A 192 6.58 -2.15 -0.74
CA SER A 192 6.25 -1.32 -1.89
C SER A 192 4.93 -1.77 -2.51
N PRO A 193 4.14 -0.85 -3.11
CA PRO A 193 2.91 -1.21 -3.80
C PRO A 193 3.11 -2.32 -4.84
N SER A 194 4.16 -2.23 -5.66
CA SER A 194 4.47 -3.22 -6.69
C SER A 194 4.79 -4.60 -6.11
N ALA A 195 5.68 -4.68 -5.11
CA ALA A 195 6.03 -5.96 -4.49
C ALA A 195 4.82 -6.61 -3.78
N ARG A 196 4.00 -5.81 -3.10
CA ARG A 196 2.78 -6.29 -2.44
C ARG A 196 1.75 -6.80 -3.45
N CYS A 197 1.54 -6.07 -4.54
CA CYS A 197 0.62 -6.49 -5.59
C CYS A 197 1.10 -7.77 -6.28
N ALA A 198 2.41 -7.88 -6.60
CA ALA A 198 2.98 -9.08 -7.19
C ALA A 198 2.87 -10.29 -6.26
N ALA A 199 3.19 -10.12 -4.98
CA ALA A 199 3.05 -11.16 -3.98
C ALA A 199 1.59 -11.59 -3.81
N ALA A 200 0.66 -10.63 -3.77
CA ALA A 200 -0.77 -10.92 -3.65
C ALA A 200 -1.30 -11.67 -4.87
N ALA A 201 -0.93 -11.24 -6.08
CA ALA A 201 -1.37 -11.87 -7.31
C ALA A 201 -0.80 -13.28 -7.48
N ASN A 202 0.43 -13.54 -7.03
CA ASN A 202 1.01 -14.88 -7.03
C ASN A 202 0.24 -15.88 -6.16
N VAL A 203 -0.45 -15.42 -5.10
CA VAL A 203 -1.34 -16.29 -4.33
C VAL A 203 -2.53 -16.74 -5.19
N VAL A 204 -3.12 -15.81 -5.95
CA VAL A 204 -4.25 -16.11 -6.85
C VAL A 204 -3.81 -16.99 -8.02
N CYS A 205 -2.62 -16.74 -8.59
CA CYS A 205 -2.11 -17.47 -9.75
C CYS A 205 -1.84 -18.97 -9.46
N ARG A 206 -1.73 -19.37 -8.19
CA ARG A 206 -1.62 -20.79 -7.81
C ARG A 206 -2.90 -21.56 -8.06
N ASP A 207 -4.05 -20.90 -7.86
CA ASP A 207 -5.36 -21.53 -7.92
C ASP A 207 -6.13 -21.18 -9.20
N ALA A 208 -5.70 -20.15 -9.93
CA ALA A 208 -6.36 -19.66 -11.13
C ALA A 208 -5.35 -19.27 -12.22
N ASP A 209 -5.58 -19.76 -13.44
CA ASP A 209 -4.87 -19.28 -14.63
C ASP A 209 -5.36 -17.87 -14.99
N VAL A 210 -4.53 -16.88 -14.67
CA VAL A 210 -4.81 -15.46 -14.95
C VAL A 210 -4.76 -15.16 -16.44
N PHE A 211 -4.07 -15.93 -17.29
CA PHE A 211 -4.02 -15.67 -18.74
C PHE A 211 -4.89 -16.62 -19.58
N GLY A 212 -5.56 -17.57 -18.92
CA GLY A 212 -6.44 -18.54 -19.56
C GLY A 212 -7.65 -17.92 -20.28
N ALA A 213 -8.21 -18.66 -21.24
CA ALA A 213 -9.35 -18.23 -22.03
C ALA A 213 -10.56 -17.85 -21.15
N ARG A 214 -11.01 -16.60 -21.30
CA ARG A 214 -12.06 -15.89 -20.53
C ARG A 214 -13.18 -16.80 -19.98
N LYS A 215 -13.09 -17.16 -18.70
CA LYS A 215 -14.26 -17.56 -17.89
C LYS A 215 -14.37 -16.84 -16.54
N ILE A 216 -13.46 -15.93 -16.21
CA ILE A 216 -13.52 -15.18 -14.95
C ILE A 216 -14.14 -13.81 -15.22
N LEU A 217 -15.47 -13.77 -15.29
CA LEU A 217 -16.17 -12.54 -14.94
C LEU A 217 -15.93 -12.30 -13.44
N PRO A 218 -15.37 -11.17 -13.02
CA PRO A 218 -15.36 -10.84 -11.60
C PRO A 218 -16.82 -10.76 -11.16
N LYS A 219 -17.25 -11.67 -10.29
CA LYS A 219 -18.52 -11.53 -9.58
C LYS A 219 -18.48 -10.15 -8.93
N ARG A 220 -19.31 -9.23 -9.42
CA ARG A 220 -19.52 -7.92 -8.82
C ARG A 220 -19.89 -8.16 -7.35
N PHE A 221 -19.07 -7.61 -6.45
CA PHE A 221 -19.38 -7.48 -5.03
C PHE A 221 -20.43 -6.39 -4.83
#